data_AF-A0A2V9R8T4-F1
#
_entry.id   AF-A0A2V9R8T4-F1
#
_cell.length_a   1.000
_cell.length_b   1.000
_cell.length_c   1.000
_cell.angle_alpha   90.00
_cell.angle_beta   90.00
_cell.angle_gamma   90.00
#
_symmetry.space_group_name_H-M   'P 1'
#
loop_
_entity.id
_entity.type
_entity.pdbx_description
1 polymer ?
#
loop_
_entity_poly.entity_id
_entity_poly.type
_entity_poly.pdbx_seq_one_letter_code
_entity_poly.pdbx_strand_id
1 'polypeptide(L)' 'MASATKQQPVSDAQNGSVRVEIFDQAYNLRGSDPEYILKLADYVDTKMRAVSEQTHTVDSARLAVLAALNIAD' A
#
# COMPACT_ATOMS: atom_id res chain seq x y z
N MET A 1 -13.17 -6.15 30.62
CA MET A 1 -11.91 -5.63 30.05
C MET A 1 -11.27 -6.75 29.23
N ALA A 2 -10.62 -6.38 28.12
CA ALA A 2 -9.83 -7.19 27.19
C ALA A 2 -10.58 -8.04 26.13
N SER A 3 -11.06 -7.39 25.08
CA SER A 3 -11.15 -7.99 23.74
C SER A 3 -10.06 -7.36 22.88
N ALA A 4 -8.86 -7.95 22.89
CA ALA A 4 -7.79 -7.61 21.95
C ALA A 4 -7.85 -8.61 20.79
N THR A 5 -8.75 -8.37 19.83
CA THR A 5 -8.74 -9.09 18.56
C THR A 5 -7.59 -8.52 17.72
N LYS A 6 -6.38 -9.05 17.95
CA LYS A 6 -5.27 -8.91 17.02
C LYS A 6 -5.61 -9.74 15.78
N GLN A 7 -6.31 -9.13 14.83
CA GLN A 7 -6.56 -9.71 13.51
C GLN A 7 -5.22 -9.95 12.83
N GLN A 8 -4.77 -11.20 12.89
CA GLN A 8 -3.72 -11.74 12.05
C GLN A 8 -4.15 -11.59 10.59
N PRO A 9 -3.28 -11.10 9.67
CA PRO A 9 -3.61 -11.12 8.26
C PRO A 9 -3.61 -12.59 7.81
N VAL A 10 -4.80 -13.16 7.63
CA VAL A 10 -4.96 -14.48 7.02
C VAL A 10 -4.61 -14.36 5.53
N SER A 11 -3.48 -14.94 5.16
CA SER A 11 -3.10 -15.12 3.76
C SER A 11 -3.97 -16.24 3.18
N ASP A 12 -5.08 -15.88 2.55
CA ASP A 12 -5.87 -16.78 1.69
C ASP A 12 -5.06 -17.11 0.42
N ALA A 13 -4.08 -18.00 0.58
CA ALA A 13 -3.16 -18.46 -0.45
C ALA A 13 -3.83 -19.31 -1.57
N GLN A 14 -5.16 -19.36 -1.62
CA GLN A 14 -5.91 -20.16 -2.61
C GLN A 14 -6.40 -19.34 -3.81
N ASN A 15 -6.19 -18.02 -3.84
CA ASN A 15 -6.63 -17.15 -4.95
C ASN A 15 -5.59 -16.11 -5.44
N GLY A 16 -4.30 -16.27 -5.11
CA GLY A 16 -3.24 -15.36 -5.59
C GLY A 16 -3.43 -13.90 -5.17
N SER A 17 -4.19 -13.64 -4.11
CA SER A 17 -4.36 -12.31 -3.56
C SER A 17 -3.33 -12.03 -2.47
N VAL A 18 -2.64 -10.91 -2.60
CA VAL A 18 -1.58 -10.40 -1.74
C VAL A 18 -2.13 -9.15 -1.07
N ARG A 19 -2.18 -9.18 0.26
CA ARG A 19 -2.53 -7.99 1.03
C ARG A 19 -1.29 -7.12 1.20
N VAL A 20 -1.40 -5.86 0.81
CA VAL A 20 -0.37 -4.85 0.99
C VAL A 20 -0.95 -3.62 1.68
N GLU A 21 -0.10 -2.80 2.27
CA GLU A 21 -0.48 -1.53 2.89
C GLU A 21 0.31 -0.41 2.22
N ILE A 22 -0.41 0.60 1.73
CA ILE A 22 0.14 1.76 1.04
C ILE A 22 -0.50 3.00 1.66
N PHE A 23 0.31 3.88 2.22
CA PHE A 23 -0.10 5.14 2.85
C PHE A 23 -1.19 4.96 3.91
N ASP A 24 -0.95 4.06 4.88
CA ASP A 24 -1.88 3.68 5.96
C ASP A 24 -3.23 3.09 5.47
N GLN A 25 -3.31 2.71 4.19
CA GLN A 25 -4.47 2.05 3.59
C GLN A 25 -4.13 0.62 3.16
N ALA A 26 -4.95 -0.34 3.57
CA ALA A 26 -4.81 -1.74 3.18
C ALA A 26 -5.48 -2.02 1.82
N TYR A 27 -4.73 -2.65 0.92
CA TYR A 27 -5.18 -3.07 -0.41
C TYR A 27 -4.97 -4.57 -0.59
N ASN A 28 -5.94 -5.24 -1.21
CA ASN A 28 -5.82 -6.64 -1.62
C ASN A 28 -5.59 -6.69 -3.12
N LEU A 29 -4.34 -6.93 -3.53
CA LEU A 29 -3.94 -7.03 -4.93
C LEU A 29 -3.95 -8.49 -5.37
N ARG A 30 -4.47 -8.79 -6.55
CA ARG A 30 -4.31 -10.12 -7.15
C ARG A 30 -3.13 -10.09 -8.11
N GLY A 31 -2.22 -11.04 -7.99
CA GLY A 31 -1.16 -11.19 -8.98
C GLY A 31 -0.38 -12.47 -8.80
N SER A 32 0.36 -12.81 -9.84
CA SER A 32 1.13 -14.04 -9.94
C SER A 32 2.30 -14.09 -8.95
N ASP A 33 2.87 -12.93 -8.62
CA ASP A 33 4.10 -12.81 -7.83
C ASP A 33 3.90 -11.96 -6.56
N PRO A 34 3.68 -12.61 -5.41
CA PRO A 34 3.52 -11.93 -4.13
C PRO A 34 4.71 -11.07 -3.73
N GLU A 35 5.93 -11.56 -3.93
CA GLU A 35 7.15 -10.83 -3.58
C GLU A 35 7.34 -9.57 -4.43
N TYR A 36 6.95 -9.63 -5.70
CA TYR A 36 7.01 -8.47 -6.59
C TYR A 36 5.98 -7.41 -6.20
N ILE A 37 4.76 -7.84 -5.89
CA ILE A 37 3.70 -6.95 -5.39
C ILE A 37 4.12 -6.27 -4.07
N LEU A 38 4.71 -7.02 -3.14
CA LEU A 38 5.23 -6.47 -1.88
C LEU A 38 6.28 -5.39 -2.12
N LYS A 39 7.25 -5.64 -3.02
CA LYS A 39 8.27 -4.65 -3.39
C LYS A 39 7.68 -3.40 -4.05
N LEU A 40 6.68 -3.58 -4.93
CA LEU A 40 5.99 -2.46 -5.54
C LEU A 40 5.22 -1.63 -4.52
N ALA A 41 4.53 -2.27 -3.57
CA ALA A 41 3.80 -1.58 -2.53
C ALA A 41 4.74 -0.74 -1.65
N ASP A 42 5.88 -1.29 -1.25
CA ASP A 42 6.91 -0.58 -0.46
C ASP A 42 7.49 0.62 -1.23
N TYR A 43 7.74 0.45 -2.53
CA TYR A 43 8.20 1.52 -3.39
C TYR A 43 7.17 2.66 -3.53
N VAL A 44 5.90 2.31 -3.73
CA VAL A 44 4.80 3.28 -3.82
C VAL A 44 4.59 3.98 -2.49
N ASP A 45 4.62 3.28 -1.35
CA ASP A 45 4.49 3.87 -0.01
C ASP A 45 5.58 4.91 0.25
N THR A 46 6.83 4.54 -0.03
CA THR A 46 7.98 5.44 0.13
C THR A 46 7.82 6.71 -0.70
N LYS A 47 7.38 6.58 -1.96
CA LYS A 47 7.14 7.71 -2.86
C LYS A 47 5.98 8.58 -2.39
N MET A 48 4.87 7.97 -1.95
CA MET A 48 3.73 8.71 -1.41
C MET A 48 4.10 9.47 -0.14
N ARG A 49 4.87 8.88 0.78
CA ARG A 49 5.38 9.57 1.98
C ARG A 49 6.27 10.76 1.63
N ALA A 50 7.22 10.59 0.70
CA ALA A 50 8.10 11.67 0.27
C ALA A 50 7.33 12.86 -0.35
N VAL A 51 6.33 12.59 -1.18
CA VAL A 51 5.49 13.63 -1.78
C VAL A 51 4.55 14.26 -0.73
N SER A 52 4.13 13.50 0.28
CA SER A 52 3.32 13.99 1.40
C SER A 52 4.07 15.02 2.23
N GLU A 53 5.36 14.77 2.49
CA GLU A 53 6.24 15.68 3.21
C GLU A 53 6.47 16.99 2.43
N GLN A 54 6.59 16.93 1.11
CA GLN A 54 6.86 18.11 0.29
C GLN A 54 5.64 19.00 0.06
N THR A 55 4.46 18.41 -0.08
CA THR A 55 3.26 19.16 -0.51
C THR A 55 2.38 19.61 0.65
N HIS A 56 2.51 19.03 1.85
CA HIS A 56 1.58 19.24 2.98
C HIS A 56 0.10 19.09 2.60
N THR A 57 -0.21 18.43 1.48
CA THR A 57 -1.57 18.31 0.98
C THR A 57 -2.25 17.11 1.62
N VAL A 58 -3.41 17.36 2.24
CA VAL A 58 -4.22 16.38 3.00
C VAL A 58 -5.06 15.43 2.12
N ASP A 59 -4.98 15.56 0.79
CA ASP A 59 -5.77 14.74 -0.14
C ASP A 59 -4.94 13.55 -0.63
N SER A 60 -5.16 12.40 0.01
CA SER A 60 -4.47 11.14 -0.27
C SER A 60 -4.62 10.68 -1.72
N ALA A 61 -5.72 11.05 -2.40
CA ALA A 61 -5.93 10.70 -3.80
C ALA A 61 -5.05 11.53 -4.74
N ARG A 62 -4.95 12.85 -4.55
CA ARG A 62 -4.02 13.69 -5.32
C ARG A 62 -2.57 13.31 -5.06
N LEU A 63 -2.25 12.98 -3.81
CA LEU A 63 -0.94 12.49 -3.43
C LEU A 63 -0.58 11.20 -4.17
N ALA A 64 -1.50 10.22 -4.21
CA ALA A 64 -1.31 8.97 -4.92
C ALA A 64 -1.09 9.19 -6.42
N VAL A 65 -1.84 10.11 -7.03
CA VAL A 65 -1.69 10.46 -8.45
C VAL A 65 -0.32 11.10 -8.72
N LEU A 66 0.12 12.02 -7.87
CA LEU A 66 1.41 12.69 -8.02
C LEU A 66 2.60 11.73 -7.82
N ALA A 67 2.48 10.82 -6.84
CA ALA A 67 3.46 9.76 -6.63
C ALA A 67 3.49 8.78 -7.82
N ALA A 68 2.33 8.38 -8.35
CA ALA A 68 2.25 7.50 -9.51
C ALA A 68 2.86 8.14 -10.77
N LEU A 69 2.61 9.43 -11.00
CA LEU A 69 3.25 10.18 -12.08
C LEU A 69 4.77 10.24 -11.92
N ASN A 70 5.28 10.49 -10.71
CA ASN A 70 6.72 10.49 -10.43
C ASN A 70 7.39 9.11 -10.58
N ILE A 71 6.63 8.03 -10.47
CA ILE A 71 7.11 6.66 -10.66
C ILE A 71 7.14 6.27 -12.15
N ALA A 72 6.23 6.84 -12.96
CA ALA A 72 6.07 6.51 -14.37
C ALA A 72 6.94 7.35 -15.32
N ASP A 73 7.50 8.46 -14.84
CA ASP A 73 8.55 9.25 -15.51
C ASP A 73 9.94 8.62 -15.28
#